data_AF-A0A168T6D7-F1
#
_entry.id   AF-A0A168T6D7-F1
#
_cell.length_a   1.000
_cell.length_b   1.000
_cell.length_c   1.000
_cell.angle_alpha   90.00
_cell.angle_beta   90.00
_cell.angle_gamma   90.00
#
_symmetry.space_group_name_H-M   'P 1'
#
loop_
_entity.id
_entity.type
_entity.pdbx_description
1 polymer ?
#
loop_
_entity_poly.entity_id
_entity_poly.type
_entity_poly.pdbx_seq_one_letter_code
_entity_poly.pdbx_strand_id
1 'polypeptide(L)'
;MLLAAKHLWISLVLALFWTSLVSATDAIAKTTIPIPTSFKNVKVIRVLDARTSIVHEDIGIRAKNIADAPVTEYLATIPAAVDDHVASITAFLRQQPKTPLIVEKAGFDSER
;
A
#
# COMPACT_ATOMS: atom_id res chain seq x y z
N MET A 1 -23.99 -28.71 -49.42
CA MET A 1 -24.17 -27.36 -48.82
C MET A 1 -24.38 -27.34 -47.30
N LEU A 2 -24.50 -28.48 -46.59
CA LEU A 2 -24.77 -28.51 -45.14
C LEU A 2 -23.50 -28.44 -44.25
N LEU A 3 -22.32 -28.73 -44.81
CA LEU A 3 -21.05 -28.80 -44.05
C LEU A 3 -20.43 -27.41 -43.79
N ALA A 4 -20.52 -26.49 -44.76
CA ALA A 4 -19.97 -25.14 -44.65
C ALA A 4 -20.67 -24.28 -43.57
N ALA A 5 -21.97 -24.50 -43.36
CA ALA A 5 -22.74 -23.79 -42.33
C ALA A 5 -22.29 -24.16 -40.91
N LYS A 6 -21.93 -25.43 -40.66
CA LYS A 6 -21.49 -25.88 -39.32
C LYS A 6 -20.16 -25.26 -38.90
N HIS A 7 -19.23 -25.08 -39.83
CA HIS A 7 -17.94 -24.43 -39.55
C HIS A 7 -18.07 -22.93 -39.30
N LEU A 8 -19.06 -22.27 -39.92
CA LEU A 8 -19.34 -20.85 -39.71
C LEU A 8 -19.84 -20.56 -38.28
N TRP A 9 -20.70 -21.44 -37.74
CA TRP A 9 -21.24 -21.30 -36.39
C TRP A 9 -20.20 -21.54 -35.30
N ILE A 10 -19.29 -22.49 -35.51
CA ILE A 10 -18.20 -22.77 -34.56
C ILE A 10 -17.25 -21.57 -34.48
N SER A 11 -16.91 -20.95 -35.61
CA SER A 11 -16.06 -19.75 -35.65
C SER A 11 -16.72 -18.54 -34.99
N LEU A 12 -18.05 -18.39 -35.12
CA LEU A 12 -18.81 -17.31 -34.49
C LEU A 12 -18.83 -17.45 -32.96
N VAL A 13 -19.01 -18.67 -32.45
CA VAL A 13 -19.00 -18.96 -31.01
C VAL A 13 -17.59 -18.79 -30.42
N LEU A 14 -16.54 -19.16 -31.14
CA LEU A 14 -15.15 -18.94 -30.71
C LEU A 14 -14.80 -17.45 -30.64
N ALA A 15 -15.29 -16.64 -31.59
CA ALA A 15 -15.09 -15.20 -31.60
C ALA A 15 -15.83 -14.49 -30.43
N LEU A 16 -17.03 -14.95 -30.08
CA LEU A 16 -17.79 -14.46 -28.93
C LEU A 16 -17.15 -14.82 -27.58
N PHE A 17 -16.41 -15.93 -27.50
CA PHE A 17 -15.67 -16.31 -26.29
C PHE A 17 -14.37 -15.52 -26.08
N TRP A 18 -13.81 -14.92 -27.13
CA TRP A 18 -12.60 -14.09 -27.03
C TRP A 18 -12.89 -12.67 -26.53
N THR A 19 -14.09 -12.14 -26.74
CA THR A 19 -14.43 -10.77 -26.28
C THR A 19 -14.78 -10.71 -24.80
N SER A 20 -15.11 -11.84 -24.15
CA SER A 20 -15.43 -11.90 -22.72
C SER A 20 -14.21 -12.05 -21.80
N LEU A 21 -12.98 -12.14 -22.33
CA LEU A 21 -11.76 -12.30 -21.54
C LEU A 21 -10.96 -11.00 -21.35
N VAL A 22 -11.56 -9.85 -21.62
CA VAL A 22 -11.03 -8.57 -21.16
C VAL A 22 -11.60 -8.33 -19.77
N SER A 23 -11.01 -8.98 -18.77
CA SER A 23 -11.23 -8.60 -17.37
C SER A 23 -10.96 -7.11 -17.25
N ALA A 24 -11.93 -6.39 -16.71
CA ALA A 24 -11.75 -5.04 -16.23
C ALA A 24 -10.55 -5.05 -15.27
N THR A 25 -9.40 -4.57 -15.74
CA THR A 25 -8.35 -4.14 -14.84
C THR A 25 -8.88 -2.88 -14.20
N ASP A 26 -9.37 -2.97 -12.97
CA ASP A 26 -9.60 -1.79 -12.14
C ASP A 26 -8.28 -1.03 -12.09
N ALA A 27 -8.21 0.04 -12.90
CA ALA A 27 -7.11 0.96 -12.86
C ALA A 27 -7.25 1.68 -11.52
N ILE A 28 -6.54 1.19 -10.51
CA ILE A 28 -6.40 1.86 -9.22
C ILE A 28 -5.85 3.25 -9.55
N ALA A 29 -6.72 4.26 -9.48
CA ALA A 29 -6.33 5.65 -9.66
C ALA A 29 -5.24 5.93 -8.62
N LYS A 30 -4.02 6.11 -9.11
CA LYS A 30 -2.84 6.34 -8.27
C LYS A 30 -2.95 7.77 -7.75
N THR A 31 -3.66 7.96 -6.64
CA THR A 31 -3.68 9.23 -5.91
C THR A 31 -2.24 9.58 -5.55
N THR A 32 -1.69 10.55 -6.28
CA THR A 32 -0.31 11.00 -6.09
C THR A 32 -0.33 12.03 -4.98
N ILE A 33 -0.45 11.57 -3.74
CA ILE A 33 -0.17 12.43 -2.59
C ILE A 33 1.35 12.67 -2.61
N PRO A 34 1.81 13.93 -2.73
CA PRO A 34 3.23 14.21 -2.61
C PRO A 34 3.62 13.90 -1.17
N ILE A 35 4.23 12.75 -0.93
CA ILE A 35 4.77 12.39 0.38
C ILE A 35 5.87 13.41 0.70
N PRO A 36 5.70 14.28 1.71
CA PRO A 36 6.72 15.23 2.13
C PRO A 36 8.06 14.52 2.34
N THR A 37 9.08 14.90 1.58
CA THR A 37 10.43 14.35 1.66
C THR A 37 11.29 15.12 2.68
N SER A 38 10.67 15.72 3.69
CA SER A 38 11.37 16.50 4.71
C SER A 38 12.37 15.69 5.53
N PHE A 39 12.20 14.37 5.59
CA PHE A 39 13.09 13.46 6.30
C PHE A 39 13.80 12.50 5.35
N LYS A 40 15.13 12.41 5.48
CA LYS A 40 15.94 11.35 4.87
C LYS A 40 16.25 10.27 5.90
N ASN A 41 15.81 9.04 5.63
CA ASN A 41 16.15 7.88 6.46
C ASN A 41 17.62 7.52 6.27
N VAL A 42 18.40 7.64 7.35
CA VAL A 42 19.83 7.28 7.42
C VAL A 42 19.99 5.81 7.81
N LYS A 43 19.08 5.29 8.63
CA LYS A 43 19.05 3.88 9.03
C LYS A 43 17.62 3.42 9.27
N VAL A 44 17.30 2.24 8.78
CA VAL A 44 16.05 1.53 9.06
C VAL A 44 16.39 0.13 9.51
N ILE A 45 15.84 -0.30 10.64
CA ILE A 45 15.88 -1.67 11.13
C ILE A 45 14.44 -2.14 11.19
N ARG A 46 14.15 -3.31 10.63
CA ARG A 46 12.82 -3.91 10.63
C ARG A 46 12.93 -5.32 11.18
N VAL A 47 12.13 -5.64 12.18
CA VAL A 47 12.06 -6.98 12.78
C VAL A 47 10.60 -7.43 12.72
N LEU A 48 10.38 -8.61 12.15
CA LEU A 48 9.07 -9.23 12.03
C LEU A 48 9.05 -10.47 12.93
N ASP A 49 8.13 -10.51 13.89
CA ASP A 49 7.83 -11.68 14.69
C ASP A 49 6.47 -12.25 14.28
N ALA A 50 6.51 -13.42 13.63
CA ALA A 50 5.33 -14.16 13.16
C ALA A 50 5.18 -15.51 13.88
N ARG A 51 5.73 -15.65 15.09
CA ARG A 51 5.64 -16.91 15.87
C ARG A 51 4.25 -17.17 16.44
N THR A 52 3.40 -16.16 16.50
CA THR A 52 2.02 -16.25 17.00
C THR A 52 1.02 -16.03 15.86
N SER A 53 -0.27 -16.16 16.14
CA SER A 53 -1.34 -15.81 15.19
C SER A 53 -1.44 -14.31 14.89
N ILE A 54 -0.69 -13.46 15.61
CA ILE A 54 -0.62 -12.02 15.40
C ILE A 54 0.83 -11.66 15.03
N VAL A 55 1.00 -11.03 13.87
CA VAL A 55 2.30 -10.54 13.43
C VAL A 55 2.63 -9.25 14.18
N HIS A 56 3.80 -9.23 14.82
CA HIS A 56 4.36 -8.03 15.43
C HIS A 56 5.49 -7.51 14.55
N GLU A 57 5.46 -6.22 14.25
CA GLU A 57 6.50 -5.56 13.46
C GLU A 57 7.12 -4.42 14.28
N ASP A 58 8.41 -4.54 14.57
CA ASP A 58 9.20 -3.48 15.19
C ASP A 58 10.07 -2.78 14.14
N ILE A 59 9.82 -1.48 13.95
CA ILE A 59 10.58 -0.65 13.00
C ILE A 59 11.38 0.42 13.77
N GLY A 60 12.70 0.33 13.70
CA GLY A 60 13.62 1.34 14.20
C GLY A 60 14.09 2.27 13.08
N ILE A 61 13.69 3.54 13.11
CA ILE A 61 14.03 4.54 12.10
C ILE A 61 14.97 5.59 12.68
N ARG A 62 16.06 5.90 11.96
CA ARG A 62 16.88 7.11 12.18
C ARG A 62 16.74 7.99 10.95
N ALA A 63 16.10 9.13 11.13
CA ALA A 63 15.85 10.10 10.07
C ALA A 63 16.61 11.42 10.32
N LYS A 64 17.02 12.10 9.25
CA LYS A 64 17.59 13.45 9.29
C LYS A 64 16.62 14.40 8.59
N ASN A 65 16.26 15.51 9.24
CA ASN A 65 15.52 16.58 8.58
C ASN A 65 16.41 17.21 7.49
N ILE A 66 15.91 17.24 6.26
CA ILE A 66 16.56 17.85 5.08
C ILE A 66 15.75 19.04 4.53
N ALA A 67 14.63 19.38 5.16
CA ALA A 67 13.87 20.58 4.81
C ALA A 67 14.63 21.85 5.23
N ASP A 68 14.31 22.96 4.57
CA ASP A 68 14.87 24.28 4.87
C ASP A 68 14.40 24.84 6.22
N ALA A 69 13.39 24.20 6.84
CA ALA A 69 12.83 24.56 8.13
C ALA A 69 12.70 23.34 9.06
N PRO A 70 12.63 23.54 10.40
CA PRO A 70 12.31 22.48 11.34
C PRO A 70 10.95 21.84 11.04
N VAL A 71 10.90 20.51 11.00
CA VAL A 71 9.67 19.73 10.80
C VAL A 71 9.42 18.85 12.04
N THR A 72 8.18 18.80 12.48
CA THR A 72 7.74 18.13 13.70
C THR A 72 7.05 16.79 13.47
N GLU A 73 6.70 16.48 12.22
CA GLU A 73 5.91 15.32 11.84
C GLU A 73 6.70 14.39 10.92
N TYR A 74 6.56 13.08 11.14
CA TYR A 74 7.17 12.05 10.31
C TYR A 74 6.07 11.13 9.77
N LEU A 75 6.06 10.93 8.45
CA LEU A 75 5.07 10.10 7.79
C LEU A 75 5.63 8.69 7.56
N ALA A 76 4.96 7.70 8.13
CA ALA A 76 5.19 6.28 7.88
C ALA A 76 4.09 5.73 6.98
N THR A 77 4.45 4.91 6.00
CA THR A 77 3.48 4.31 5.07
C THR A 77 3.15 2.88 5.49
N ILE A 78 1.86 2.56 5.46
CA ILE A 78 1.34 1.20 5.62
C ILE A 78 0.91 0.69 4.25
N PRO A 79 1.36 -0.51 3.82
CA PRO A 79 0.90 -1.08 2.57
C PRO A 79 -0.61 -1.29 2.58
N ALA A 80 -1.30 -0.91 1.49
CA ALA A 80 -2.76 -1.05 1.37
C ALA A 80 -3.23 -2.50 1.61
N ALA A 81 -2.43 -3.50 1.21
CA ALA A 81 -2.73 -4.91 1.42
C ALA A 81 -2.86 -5.34 2.89
N VAL A 82 -2.40 -4.52 3.84
CA VAL A 82 -2.45 -4.84 5.28
C VAL A 82 -3.15 -3.77 6.12
N ASP A 83 -3.54 -2.61 5.55
CA ASP A 83 -4.13 -1.49 6.32
C ASP A 83 -5.36 -1.93 7.13
N ASP A 84 -6.26 -2.70 6.51
CA ASP A 84 -7.48 -3.23 7.15
C ASP A 84 -7.21 -4.33 8.19
N HIS A 85 -5.96 -4.79 8.31
CA HIS A 85 -5.55 -5.87 9.21
C HIS A 85 -4.61 -5.39 10.32
N VAL A 86 -4.37 -4.08 10.43
CA VAL A 86 -3.56 -3.50 11.49
C VAL A 86 -4.42 -3.30 12.75
N ALA A 87 -4.08 -4.02 13.82
CA ALA A 87 -4.77 -3.87 15.10
C ALA A 87 -4.37 -2.60 15.86
N SER A 88 -3.08 -2.22 15.82
CA SER A 88 -2.56 -1.04 16.53
C SER A 88 -1.20 -0.60 15.97
N ILE A 89 -0.93 0.70 16.01
CA ILE A 89 0.39 1.28 15.74
C ILE A 89 0.79 2.16 16.93
N THR A 90 2.02 2.00 17.40
CA THR A 90 2.59 2.86 18.44
C THR A 90 3.98 3.33 18.02
N ALA A 91 4.38 4.52 18.46
CA ALA A 91 5.69 5.08 18.15
C ALA A 91 6.28 5.81 19.36
N PHE A 92 7.61 5.83 19.46
CA PHE A 92 8.34 6.51 20.52
C PHE A 92 9.75 6.93 20.06
N LEU A 93 10.28 7.99 20.67
CA LEU A 93 11.69 8.34 20.55
C LEU A 93 12.53 7.38 21.40
N ARG A 94 13.62 6.86 20.80
CA ARG A 94 14.47 5.83 21.41
C ARG A 94 15.32 6.33 22.60
N GLN A 95 15.41 7.65 22.82
CA GLN A 95 16.13 8.23 23.96
C GLN A 95 15.55 7.67 25.27
N GLN A 96 16.37 7.55 26.32
CA GLN A 96 15.91 7.08 27.64
C GLN A 96 15.70 8.30 28.55
N PRO A 97 14.52 8.44 29.18
CA PRO A 97 13.31 7.60 29.06
C PRO A 97 12.65 7.72 27.68
N LYS A 98 11.99 6.64 27.22
CA LYS A 98 11.28 6.63 25.93
C LYS A 98 10.18 7.69 25.94
N THR A 99 10.21 8.60 24.97
CA THR A 99 9.15 9.61 24.80
C THR A 99 8.12 9.09 23.79
N PRO A 100 6.85 8.88 24.17
CA PRO A 100 5.82 8.46 23.23
C PRO A 100 5.58 9.54 22.17
N LEU A 101 5.26 9.11 20.97
CA LEU A 101 4.83 9.97 19.87
C LEU A 101 3.34 9.80 19.64
N ILE A 102 2.68 10.90 19.26
CA ILE A 102 1.29 10.86 18.80
C ILE A 102 1.29 10.23 17.40
N VAL A 103 0.44 9.23 17.21
CA VAL A 103 0.25 8.54 15.92
C VAL A 103 -1.16 8.83 15.45
N GLU A 104 -1.27 9.45 14.28
CA GLU A 104 -2.54 9.77 13.65
C GLU A 104 -2.59 9.12 12.27
N LYS A 105 -3.74 8.56 11.91
CA LYS A 105 -3.96 8.10 10.54
C LYS A 105 -4.13 9.35 9.69
N ALA A 106 -3.14 9.65 8.85
CA ALA A 106 -3.30 10.66 7.81
C ALA A 106 -4.39 10.17 6.85
N GLY A 107 -5.53 10.87 6.83
CA GLY A 107 -6.65 10.51 5.96
C GLY A 107 -6.23 10.60 4.50
N PHE A 108 -6.47 9.52 3.75
CA PHE A 108 -6.55 9.55 2.30
C PHE A 108 -7.97 9.99 1.97
N ASP A 109 -8.22 11.30 1.86
CA ASP A 109 -9.52 11.78 1.40
C ASP A 109 -9.60 11.57 -0.12
N SER A 110 -9.88 10.32 -0.50
CA SER A 110 -10.36 9.95 -1.85
C SER A 110 -11.86 9.64 -1.83
N GLU A 111 -12.59 10.10 -0.81
CA GLU A 111 -14.05 10.13 -0.84
C GLU A 111 -14.53 11.36 -1.60
N ARG A 112 -14.46 11.29 -2.94
CA ARG A 112 -15.45 11.89 -3.85
C ARG A 112 -15.37 11.35 -5.26
#